data_AF-A0A1B4XFQ4-F1
#
_entry.id   AF-A0A1B4XFQ4-F1
#
_cell.length_a   1.000
_cell.length_b   1.000
_cell.length_c   1.000
_cell.angle_alpha   90.00
_cell.angle_beta   90.00
_cell.angle_gamma   90.00
#
_symmetry.space_group_name_H-M   'P 1'
#
loop_
_entity.id
_entity.type
_entity.pdbx_description
1 polymer ?
#
loop_
_entity_poly.entity_id
_entity_poly.type
_entity_poly.pdbx_seq_one_letter_code
_entity_poly.pdbx_strand_id
1 'polypeptide(L)'
;MNIPTESFEAIYTQYSAAIAWMKNIGVKIGPGRTSHYEKIVGYWKDTYKTASAEEGKKIFPDFVSSIYEIYDFVSIYSALKEVPNGQLTSITEKLQKAVNGPINAVEETPDSTTARNFLFEASVAARAYRPDKGVTTILDAKSDTGISIDGKKIWVECKRITTTNKIESNARKASRQLEDILKRQIGSGHRGIVAFDISKILNAGDKIFVSENDTALMSSVDRMMDQFMKEFSHIWQKVYTRRNRKIIGTIVRFAFMSSSEARNILVHTQQWALNPRLGVSVSDDEIQRRLVSSL
;
A
#
# COMPACT_ATOMS: atom_id res chain seq x y z
N MET A 1 -0.86 -2.07 16.16
CA MET A 1 -0.10 -1.10 15.35
C MET A 1 0.95 -0.47 16.27
N ASN A 2 2.20 -0.28 15.82
CA ASN A 2 3.20 0.51 16.54
C ASN A 2 3.42 1.80 15.75
N ILE A 3 3.50 2.95 16.43
CA ILE A 3 3.78 4.24 15.80
C ILE A 3 5.30 4.43 15.77
N PRO A 4 5.95 4.42 14.58
CA PRO A 4 7.39 4.63 14.49
C PRO A 4 7.76 6.05 14.94
N THR A 5 8.83 6.18 15.71
CA THR A 5 9.41 7.47 16.15
C THR A 5 10.77 7.69 15.48
N GLU A 6 10.86 7.38 14.20
CA GLU A 6 12.11 7.50 13.45
C GLU A 6 12.45 8.98 13.23
N SER A 7 13.73 9.33 13.43
CA SER A 7 14.23 10.65 13.10
C SER A 7 14.23 10.85 11.58
N PHE A 8 14.18 12.11 11.12
CA PHE A 8 14.33 12.41 9.69
C PHE A 8 15.66 11.91 9.12
N GLU A 9 16.70 11.81 9.94
CA GLU A 9 17.97 11.18 9.58
C GLU A 9 17.79 9.68 9.29
N ALA A 10 17.09 8.94 10.16
CA ALA A 10 16.81 7.53 9.94
C ALA A 10 15.96 7.32 8.67
N ILE A 11 14.92 8.15 8.46
CA ILE A 11 14.08 8.09 7.25
C ILE A 11 14.94 8.34 5.99
N TYR A 12 15.82 9.34 6.01
CA TYR A 12 16.73 9.62 4.90
C TYR A 12 17.66 8.43 4.61
N THR A 13 18.30 7.86 5.64
CA THR A 13 19.18 6.70 5.48
C THR A 13 18.45 5.50 4.89
N GLN A 14 17.27 5.17 5.42
CA GLN A 14 16.46 4.06 4.90
C GLN A 14 15.98 4.31 3.47
N TYR A 15 15.58 5.55 3.16
CA TYR A 15 15.15 5.91 1.82
C TYR A 15 16.29 5.83 0.81
N SER A 16 17.46 6.40 1.12
CA SER A 16 18.63 6.31 0.24
C SER A 16 19.07 4.85 0.05
N ALA A 17 18.98 4.00 1.06
CA ALA A 17 19.20 2.55 0.91
C ALA A 17 18.17 1.90 -0.02
N ALA A 18 16.89 2.26 0.08
CA ALA A 18 15.85 1.80 -0.83
C ALA A 18 16.09 2.25 -2.28
N ILE A 19 16.52 3.51 -2.50
CA ILE A 19 16.89 4.02 -3.83
C ILE A 19 18.09 3.25 -4.40
N ALA A 20 19.13 3.01 -3.60
CA ALA A 20 20.30 2.26 -4.03
C ALA A 20 19.95 0.81 -4.40
N TRP A 21 19.11 0.14 -3.58
CA TRP A 21 18.60 -1.19 -3.88
C TRP A 21 17.78 -1.21 -5.18
N MET A 22 16.89 -0.24 -5.39
CA MET A 22 16.11 -0.13 -6.63
C MET A 22 17.01 -0.03 -7.86
N LYS A 23 18.09 0.78 -7.80
CA LYS A 23 19.10 0.84 -8.88
C LYS A 23 19.76 -0.52 -9.10
N ASN A 24 20.13 -1.23 -8.03
CA ASN A 24 20.78 -2.54 -8.09
C ASN A 24 19.90 -3.63 -8.73
N ILE A 25 18.58 -3.60 -8.52
CA ILE A 25 17.64 -4.54 -9.16
C ILE A 25 17.22 -4.11 -10.57
N GLY A 26 17.79 -3.01 -11.10
CA GLY A 26 17.62 -2.56 -12.48
C GLY A 26 16.63 -1.42 -12.70
N VAL A 27 16.10 -0.79 -11.66
CA VAL A 27 15.23 0.39 -11.79
C VAL A 27 16.06 1.60 -12.20
N LYS A 28 15.70 2.23 -13.32
CA LYS A 28 16.31 3.47 -13.79
C LYS A 28 15.72 4.65 -13.02
N ILE A 29 16.48 5.16 -12.06
CA ILE A 29 16.13 6.35 -11.27
C ILE A 29 16.65 7.59 -11.99
N GLY A 30 15.74 8.40 -12.51
CA GLY A 30 16.04 9.67 -13.17
C GLY A 30 15.73 10.91 -12.29
N PRO A 31 15.89 12.12 -12.85
CA PRO A 31 15.28 13.31 -12.27
C PRO A 31 13.76 13.13 -12.26
N GLY A 32 13.13 13.34 -11.10
CA GLY A 32 11.70 13.07 -10.93
C GLY A 32 11.32 12.98 -9.46
N ARG A 33 10.19 12.35 -9.17
CA ARG A 33 9.59 12.31 -7.84
C ARG A 33 10.50 11.73 -6.77
N THR A 34 11.19 10.62 -7.03
CA THR A 34 12.04 9.98 -6.02
C THR A 34 13.27 10.82 -5.69
N SER A 35 13.87 11.43 -6.70
CA SER A 35 14.97 12.38 -6.53
C SER A 35 14.52 13.67 -5.83
N HIS A 36 13.26 14.09 -6.02
CA HIS A 36 12.67 15.19 -5.26
C HIS A 36 12.49 14.80 -3.78
N TYR A 37 11.96 13.61 -3.49
CA TYR A 37 11.77 13.12 -2.12
C TYR A 37 13.08 13.03 -1.35
N GLU A 38 14.14 12.55 -2.00
CA GLU A 38 15.48 12.48 -1.40
C GLU A 38 16.00 13.87 -1.01
N LYS A 39 15.80 14.88 -1.87
CA LYS A 39 16.17 16.28 -1.57
C LYS A 39 15.35 16.85 -0.41
N ILE A 40 14.04 16.61 -0.41
CA ILE A 40 13.14 17.11 0.63
C ILE A 40 13.51 16.55 2.00
N VAL A 41 13.60 15.22 2.13
CA VAL A 41 13.94 14.61 3.43
C VAL A 41 15.41 14.87 3.80
N GLY A 42 16.31 14.96 2.82
CA GLY A 42 17.72 15.35 3.02
C GLY A 42 17.90 16.78 3.53
N TYR A 43 17.04 17.72 3.13
CA TYR A 43 17.03 19.08 3.69
C TYR A 43 16.47 19.08 5.11
N TRP A 44 15.36 18.37 5.34
CA TRP A 44 14.67 18.40 6.63
C TRP A 44 15.38 17.62 7.73
N LYS A 45 16.22 16.62 7.41
CA LYS A 45 17.06 15.97 8.44
C LYS A 45 18.00 16.95 9.15
N ASP A 46 18.46 17.98 8.45
CA ASP A 46 19.43 18.95 8.99
C ASP A 46 18.74 20.23 9.49
N THR A 47 17.63 20.65 8.84
CA THR A 47 17.08 22.00 9.01
C THR A 47 15.84 22.05 9.94
N TYR A 48 15.26 20.91 10.32
CA TYR A 48 13.97 20.92 11.06
C TYR A 48 13.98 21.66 12.40
N LYS A 49 15.14 21.84 13.02
CA LYS A 49 15.28 22.58 14.28
C LYS A 49 15.47 24.07 14.11
N THR A 50 15.91 24.51 12.92
CA THR A 50 16.34 25.90 12.66
C THR A 50 15.49 26.61 11.61
N ALA A 51 14.65 25.88 10.87
CA ALA A 51 13.74 26.45 9.90
C ALA A 51 12.73 27.39 10.57
N SER A 52 12.45 28.52 9.93
CA SER A 52 11.39 29.42 10.36
C SER A 52 10.00 28.79 10.18
N ALA A 53 9.01 29.28 10.92
CA ALA A 53 7.62 28.83 10.79
C ALA A 53 7.05 29.08 9.38
N GLU A 54 7.52 30.12 8.70
CA GLU A 54 7.10 30.48 7.34
C GLU A 54 7.70 29.55 6.28
N GLU A 55 8.99 29.23 6.40
CA GLU A 55 9.64 28.19 5.57
C GLU A 55 8.98 26.83 5.77
N GLY A 56 8.70 26.48 7.02
CA GLY A 56 7.98 25.26 7.37
C GLY A 56 6.62 25.18 6.68
N LYS A 57 5.78 26.21 6.82
CA LYS A 57 4.43 26.25 6.20
C LYS A 57 4.47 26.12 4.69
N LYS A 58 5.44 26.74 4.02
CA LYS A 58 5.54 26.73 2.55
C LYS A 58 5.87 25.34 2.01
N ILE A 59 6.75 24.61 2.68
CA ILE A 59 7.23 23.29 2.24
C ILE A 59 6.32 22.17 2.78
N PHE A 60 5.50 22.47 3.79
CA PHE A 60 4.71 21.48 4.52
C PHE A 60 3.90 20.51 3.64
N PRO A 61 3.12 20.96 2.62
CA PRO A 61 2.35 20.05 1.79
C PRO A 61 3.22 19.08 0.98
N ASP A 62 4.30 19.60 0.38
CA ASP A 62 5.27 18.81 -0.40
C ASP A 62 6.02 17.82 0.50
N PHE A 63 6.37 18.24 1.72
CA PHE A 63 7.00 17.39 2.72
C PHE A 63 6.10 16.22 3.12
N VAL A 64 4.85 16.49 3.48
CA VAL A 64 3.87 15.46 3.87
C VAL A 64 3.66 14.46 2.73
N SER A 65 3.44 14.96 1.51
CA SER A 65 3.28 14.15 0.30
C SER A 65 4.52 13.28 0.01
N SER A 66 5.71 13.83 0.17
CA SER A 66 6.98 13.11 -0.05
C SER A 66 7.21 12.02 0.99
N ILE A 67 7.09 12.35 2.27
CA ILE A 67 7.30 11.40 3.37
C ILE A 67 6.30 10.24 3.26
N TYR A 68 5.04 10.53 2.95
CA TYR A 68 4.00 9.52 2.76
C TYR A 68 4.44 8.42 1.78
N GLU A 69 5.00 8.77 0.61
CA GLU A 69 5.43 7.77 -0.37
C GLU A 69 6.81 7.18 -0.10
N ILE A 70 7.70 7.90 0.61
CA ILE A 70 8.97 7.35 1.08
C ILE A 70 8.73 6.06 1.88
N TYR A 71 7.73 6.05 2.77
CA TYR A 71 7.41 4.87 3.57
C TYR A 71 6.98 3.65 2.73
N ASP A 72 6.32 3.85 1.59
CA ASP A 72 5.99 2.74 0.68
C ASP A 72 7.26 2.15 0.04
N PHE A 73 8.16 3.00 -0.46
CA PHE A 73 9.44 2.52 -1.02
C PHE A 73 10.31 1.82 0.03
N VAL A 74 10.40 2.37 1.23
CA VAL A 74 11.15 1.79 2.36
C VAL A 74 10.54 0.46 2.80
N SER A 75 9.21 0.36 2.84
CA SER A 75 8.52 -0.89 3.18
C SER A 75 8.77 -1.99 2.15
N ILE A 76 8.77 -1.63 0.86
CA ILE A 76 9.08 -2.56 -0.23
C ILE A 76 10.52 -3.04 -0.13
N TYR A 77 11.47 -2.12 0.03
CA TYR A 77 12.89 -2.44 0.24
C TYR A 77 13.07 -3.38 1.44
N SER A 78 12.51 -3.02 2.59
CA SER A 78 12.69 -3.78 3.83
C SER A 78 12.19 -5.22 3.71
N ALA A 79 11.09 -5.43 2.98
CA ALA A 79 10.52 -6.76 2.78
C ALA A 79 11.27 -7.60 1.75
N LEU A 80 11.83 -6.98 0.70
CA LEU A 80 12.32 -7.69 -0.49
C LEU A 80 13.83 -7.62 -0.70
N LYS A 81 14.58 -6.87 0.12
CA LYS A 81 16.03 -6.68 -0.08
C LYS A 81 16.86 -7.95 -0.04
N GLU A 82 16.40 -8.98 0.66
CA GLU A 82 17.08 -10.29 0.77
C GLU A 82 16.66 -11.26 -0.35
N VAL A 83 15.70 -10.88 -1.19
CA VAL A 83 15.27 -11.70 -2.33
C VAL A 83 16.32 -11.58 -3.44
N PRO A 84 16.81 -12.70 -4.03
CA PRO A 84 17.76 -12.65 -5.12
C PRO A 84 17.25 -11.82 -6.31
N ASN A 85 18.08 -10.92 -6.84
CA ASN A 85 17.71 -10.00 -7.93
C ASN A 85 17.04 -10.70 -9.12
N GLY A 86 17.50 -11.90 -9.51
CA GLY A 86 16.93 -12.66 -10.62
C GLY A 86 15.46 -13.10 -10.42
N GLN A 87 14.94 -13.04 -9.19
CA GLN A 87 13.53 -13.34 -8.87
C GLN A 87 12.66 -12.07 -8.80
N LEU A 88 13.26 -10.88 -8.87
CA LEU A 88 12.57 -9.60 -8.65
C LEU A 88 12.07 -8.93 -9.95
N THR A 89 12.13 -9.58 -11.11
CA THR A 89 11.80 -8.97 -12.41
C THR A 89 10.46 -8.21 -12.42
N SER A 90 9.36 -8.82 -11.99
CA SER A 90 8.05 -8.13 -11.93
C SER A 90 8.06 -6.96 -10.95
N ILE A 91 8.77 -7.08 -9.82
CA ILE A 91 8.88 -6.00 -8.83
C ILE A 91 9.69 -4.84 -9.43
N THR A 92 10.79 -5.12 -10.12
CA THR A 92 11.58 -4.13 -10.86
C THR A 92 10.71 -3.40 -11.88
N GLU A 93 9.88 -4.11 -12.66
CA GLU A 93 8.97 -3.49 -13.63
C GLU A 93 7.91 -2.59 -12.98
N LYS A 94 7.32 -3.02 -11.86
CA LYS A 94 6.37 -2.23 -11.09
C LYS A 94 7.03 -0.97 -10.55
N LEU A 95 8.20 -1.10 -9.93
CA LEU A 95 8.96 0.03 -9.40
C LEU A 95 9.41 0.98 -10.51
N GLN A 96 9.80 0.46 -11.67
CA GLN A 96 10.13 1.29 -12.83
C GLN A 96 8.97 2.17 -13.28
N LYS A 97 7.72 1.70 -13.19
CA LYS A 97 6.54 2.53 -13.44
C LYS A 97 6.25 3.47 -12.27
N ALA A 98 6.45 3.00 -11.04
CA ALA A 98 6.18 3.76 -9.81
C ALA A 98 7.00 5.04 -9.64
N VAL A 99 8.22 5.07 -10.21
CA VAL A 99 9.10 6.24 -10.13
C VAL A 99 8.79 7.34 -11.16
N ASN A 100 7.95 7.06 -12.17
CA ASN A 100 7.71 7.94 -13.33
C ASN A 100 6.36 8.69 -13.29
N GLY A 101 6.01 9.25 -12.13
CA GLY A 101 4.75 9.99 -11.92
C GLY A 101 4.94 11.40 -11.37
N PRO A 102 3.86 12.19 -11.23
CA PRO A 102 3.93 13.52 -10.67
C PRO A 102 4.42 13.48 -9.22
N ILE A 103 5.09 14.55 -8.81
CA ILE A 103 5.71 14.66 -7.48
C ILE A 103 4.61 14.53 -6.42
N ASN A 104 3.57 15.35 -6.54
CA ASN A 104 2.49 15.37 -5.57
C ASN A 104 1.25 14.61 -6.03
N ALA A 105 0.50 14.04 -5.09
CA ALA A 105 -0.70 13.26 -5.39
C ALA A 105 -1.85 14.14 -5.90
N VAL A 106 -1.85 15.41 -5.51
CA VAL A 106 -2.82 16.42 -5.96
C VAL A 106 -2.63 16.81 -7.43
N GLU A 107 -1.43 16.61 -7.99
CA GLU A 107 -1.09 16.86 -9.40
C GLU A 107 -1.43 15.65 -10.31
N GLU A 108 -1.91 14.55 -9.73
CA GLU A 108 -2.29 13.35 -10.47
C GLU A 108 -3.52 13.62 -11.36
N THR A 109 -3.36 13.41 -12.66
CA THR A 109 -4.42 13.42 -13.67
C THR A 109 -4.81 11.98 -14.01
N PRO A 110 -5.95 11.74 -14.70
CA PRO A 110 -6.30 10.40 -15.18
C PRO A 110 -5.16 9.70 -15.94
N ASP A 111 -4.37 10.46 -16.70
CA ASP A 111 -3.27 9.95 -17.53
C ASP A 111 -1.97 9.70 -16.75
N SER A 112 -1.85 10.21 -15.51
CA SER A 112 -0.65 10.09 -14.68
C SER A 112 -0.84 9.24 -13.41
N THR A 113 -1.97 8.54 -13.29
CA THR A 113 -2.27 7.63 -12.15
C THR A 113 -1.37 6.39 -12.08
N THR A 114 -0.74 6.03 -13.21
CA THR A 114 0.03 4.79 -13.39
C THR A 114 1.06 4.58 -12.30
N ALA A 115 1.85 5.60 -11.96
CA ALA A 115 2.94 5.47 -11.01
C ALA A 115 2.48 4.97 -9.63
N ARG A 116 1.47 5.62 -9.05
CA ARG A 116 0.96 5.27 -7.73
C ARG A 116 0.15 3.97 -7.75
N ASN A 117 -0.49 3.62 -8.87
CA ASN A 117 -1.13 2.30 -9.02
C ASN A 117 -0.09 1.19 -8.89
N PHE A 118 1.02 1.27 -9.62
CA PHE A 118 2.08 0.27 -9.56
C PHE A 118 2.84 0.29 -8.21
N LEU A 119 2.96 1.45 -7.56
CA LEU A 119 3.48 1.52 -6.19
C LEU A 119 2.59 0.76 -5.20
N PHE A 120 1.26 0.88 -5.32
CA PHE A 120 0.33 0.13 -4.49
C PHE A 120 0.44 -1.38 -4.73
N GLU A 121 0.54 -1.82 -5.99
CA GLU A 121 0.74 -3.24 -6.31
C GLU A 121 2.01 -3.81 -5.67
N ALA A 122 3.13 -3.09 -5.78
CA ALA A 122 4.40 -3.47 -5.15
C ALA A 122 4.30 -3.44 -3.61
N SER A 123 3.53 -2.52 -3.04
CA SER A 123 3.29 -2.43 -1.60
C SER A 123 2.48 -3.63 -1.09
N VAL A 124 1.46 -4.08 -1.83
CA VAL A 124 0.69 -5.30 -1.47
C VAL A 124 1.60 -6.52 -1.54
N ALA A 125 2.42 -6.64 -2.58
CA ALA A 125 3.43 -7.68 -2.72
C ALA A 125 4.41 -7.70 -1.52
N ALA A 126 4.95 -6.54 -1.13
CA ALA A 126 5.87 -6.44 0.01
C ALA A 126 5.18 -6.72 1.36
N ARG A 127 3.92 -6.29 1.52
CA ARG A 127 3.14 -6.53 2.74
C ARG A 127 2.89 -8.03 2.96
N ALA A 128 2.60 -8.78 1.90
CA ALA A 128 2.35 -10.21 1.98
C ALA A 128 3.62 -11.06 2.13
N TYR A 129 4.80 -10.54 1.80
CA TYR A 129 6.05 -11.31 1.85
C TYR A 129 6.55 -11.50 3.29
N ARG A 130 6.19 -12.63 3.92
CA ARG A 130 6.60 -13.05 5.27
C ARG A 130 7.02 -14.52 5.25
N PRO A 131 8.17 -14.85 4.65
CA PRO A 131 8.62 -16.24 4.51
C PRO A 131 8.78 -16.95 5.86
N ASP A 132 9.13 -16.22 6.92
CA ASP A 132 9.20 -16.68 8.31
C ASP A 132 7.83 -17.17 8.85
N LYS A 133 6.73 -16.67 8.29
CA LYS A 133 5.35 -17.08 8.59
C LYS A 133 4.76 -18.03 7.56
N GLY A 134 5.55 -18.51 6.59
CA GLY A 134 5.09 -19.38 5.51
C GLY A 134 4.22 -18.68 4.46
N VAL A 135 4.27 -17.34 4.39
CA VAL A 135 3.56 -16.55 3.38
C VAL A 135 4.55 -15.90 2.46
N THR A 136 4.49 -16.21 1.17
CA THR A 136 5.40 -15.63 0.18
C THR A 136 4.62 -14.97 -0.94
N THR A 137 5.22 -13.96 -1.55
CA THR A 137 4.66 -13.32 -2.74
C THR A 137 5.05 -14.13 -3.96
N ILE A 138 4.09 -14.34 -4.86
CA ILE A 138 4.33 -14.90 -6.19
C ILE A 138 4.88 -13.77 -7.04
N LEU A 139 6.21 -13.69 -7.13
CA LEU A 139 6.91 -12.57 -7.78
C LEU A 139 6.68 -12.53 -9.30
N ASP A 140 6.24 -13.62 -9.92
CA ASP A 140 5.81 -13.67 -11.33
C ASP A 140 4.30 -13.98 -11.41
N ALA A 141 3.48 -13.12 -10.81
CA ALA A 141 2.04 -13.29 -10.78
C ALA A 141 1.38 -12.87 -12.11
N LYS A 142 0.33 -13.61 -12.50
CA LYS A 142 -0.50 -13.29 -13.69
C LYS A 142 -1.52 -12.17 -13.44
N SER A 143 -1.71 -11.80 -12.17
CA SER A 143 -2.48 -10.65 -11.70
C SER A 143 -1.54 -9.54 -11.26
N ASP A 144 -2.09 -8.39 -10.86
CA ASP A 144 -1.33 -7.29 -10.28
C ASP A 144 -0.32 -7.77 -9.20
N THR A 145 -0.72 -8.67 -8.30
CA THR A 145 0.21 -9.45 -7.46
C THR A 145 -0.35 -10.83 -7.09
N GLY A 146 0.44 -11.69 -6.46
CA GLY A 146 0.00 -13.01 -6.00
C GLY A 146 0.65 -13.40 -4.68
N ILE A 147 -0.02 -14.27 -3.94
CA ILE A 147 0.40 -14.71 -2.60
C ILE A 147 0.32 -16.24 -2.56
N SER A 148 1.36 -16.87 -2.03
CA SER A 148 1.42 -18.29 -1.72
C SER A 148 1.35 -18.48 -0.21
N ILE A 149 0.39 -19.29 0.23
CA ILE A 149 0.17 -19.62 1.64
C ILE A 149 -0.39 -21.04 1.73
N ASP A 150 0.25 -21.91 2.51
CA ASP A 150 -0.16 -23.31 2.70
C ASP A 150 -0.36 -24.11 1.39
N GLY A 151 0.52 -23.89 0.41
CA GLY A 151 0.40 -24.52 -0.92
C GLY A 151 -0.77 -24.00 -1.76
N LYS A 152 -1.54 -23.03 -1.26
CA LYS A 152 -2.62 -22.34 -1.99
C LYS A 152 -2.08 -21.06 -2.60
N LYS A 153 -2.63 -20.70 -3.76
CA LYS A 153 -2.25 -19.51 -4.53
C LYS A 153 -3.41 -18.52 -4.56
N ILE A 154 -3.19 -17.35 -4.00
CA ILE A 154 -4.13 -16.24 -4.01
C ILE A 154 -3.67 -15.23 -5.05
N TRP A 155 -4.47 -15.04 -6.09
CA TRP A 155 -4.28 -13.98 -7.08
C TRP A 155 -4.92 -12.70 -6.56
N VAL A 156 -4.23 -11.58 -6.70
CA VAL A 156 -4.66 -10.31 -6.14
C VAL A 156 -4.72 -9.25 -7.23
N GLU A 157 -5.90 -8.64 -7.37
CA GLU A 157 -6.12 -7.48 -8.24
C GLU A 157 -6.22 -6.21 -7.38
N CYS A 158 -5.32 -5.27 -7.62
CA CYS A 158 -5.18 -4.04 -6.85
C CYS A 158 -5.92 -2.91 -7.55
N LYS A 159 -6.67 -2.10 -6.80
CA LYS A 159 -7.33 -0.90 -7.33
C LYS A 159 -7.22 0.24 -6.31
N ARG A 160 -6.62 1.36 -6.74
CA ARG A 160 -6.67 2.62 -5.99
C ARG A 160 -8.03 3.27 -6.21
N ILE A 161 -8.77 3.45 -5.13
CA ILE A 161 -10.12 4.04 -5.15
C ILE A 161 -9.99 5.51 -4.76
N THR A 162 -10.25 6.38 -5.73
CA THR A 162 -10.09 7.82 -5.56
C THR A 162 -11.32 8.49 -4.98
N THR A 163 -12.50 7.91 -5.17
CA THR A 163 -13.79 8.42 -4.69
C THR A 163 -14.74 7.26 -4.34
N THR A 164 -15.65 7.47 -3.39
CA THR A 164 -16.57 6.43 -2.90
C THR A 164 -17.49 5.88 -4.00
N ASN A 165 -17.96 6.72 -4.92
CA ASN A 165 -18.78 6.29 -6.06
C ASN A 165 -18.04 5.36 -7.07
N LYS A 166 -16.71 5.21 -6.98
CA LYS A 166 -15.92 4.32 -7.83
C LYS A 166 -15.71 2.93 -7.23
N ILE A 167 -16.12 2.68 -5.99
CA ILE A 167 -15.97 1.38 -5.29
C ILE A 167 -16.59 0.25 -6.12
N GLU A 168 -17.85 0.39 -6.54
CA GLU A 168 -18.54 -0.67 -7.28
C GLU A 168 -17.87 -0.97 -8.62
N SER A 169 -17.54 0.07 -9.40
CA SER A 169 -16.91 -0.09 -10.71
C SER A 169 -15.54 -0.77 -10.62
N ASN A 170 -14.75 -0.44 -9.60
CA ASN A 170 -13.44 -1.06 -9.37
C ASN A 170 -13.58 -2.49 -8.85
N ALA A 171 -14.51 -2.77 -7.94
CA ALA A 171 -14.83 -4.14 -7.51
C ALA A 171 -15.21 -5.02 -8.69
N ARG A 172 -16.05 -4.50 -9.61
CA ARG A 172 -16.46 -5.22 -10.82
C ARG A 172 -15.27 -5.48 -11.76
N LYS A 173 -14.41 -4.47 -11.98
CA LYS A 173 -13.24 -4.59 -12.85
C LYS A 173 -12.25 -5.63 -12.31
N ALA A 174 -11.83 -5.47 -11.05
CA ALA A 174 -10.92 -6.41 -10.38
C ALA A 174 -11.49 -7.84 -10.37
N SER A 175 -12.78 -8.01 -10.07
CA SER A 175 -13.40 -9.33 -10.07
C SER A 175 -13.39 -10.00 -11.45
N ARG A 176 -13.63 -9.24 -12.54
CA ARG A 176 -13.55 -9.79 -13.90
C ARG A 176 -12.13 -10.26 -14.24
N GLN A 177 -11.12 -9.44 -13.92
CA GLN A 177 -9.72 -9.79 -14.13
C GLN A 177 -9.35 -11.08 -13.37
N LEU A 178 -9.75 -11.18 -12.09
CA LEU A 178 -9.56 -12.40 -11.30
C LEU A 178 -10.29 -13.61 -11.90
N GLU A 179 -11.52 -13.45 -12.39
CA GLU A 179 -12.27 -14.54 -13.03
C GLU A 179 -11.55 -15.10 -14.24
N ASP A 180 -11.00 -14.24 -15.09
CA ASP A 180 -10.29 -14.66 -16.30
C ASP A 180 -9.00 -15.41 -15.95
N ILE A 181 -8.30 -15.00 -14.89
CA ILE A 181 -7.15 -15.72 -14.36
C ILE A 181 -7.59 -17.09 -13.80
N LEU A 182 -8.60 -17.10 -12.93
CA LEU A 182 -9.07 -18.29 -12.21
C LEU A 182 -9.65 -19.36 -13.13
N LYS A 183 -10.28 -18.98 -14.25
CA LYS A 183 -10.77 -19.92 -15.28
C LYS A 183 -9.63 -20.70 -15.94
N ARG A 184 -8.44 -20.12 -16.02
CA ARG A 184 -7.25 -20.72 -16.65
C ARG A 184 -6.41 -21.55 -15.68
N GLN A 185 -6.73 -21.52 -14.38
CA GLN A 185 -5.97 -22.29 -13.38
C GLN A 185 -6.62 -23.65 -13.13
N ILE A 186 -5.79 -24.69 -13.10
CA ILE A 186 -6.19 -26.05 -12.77
C ILE A 186 -6.10 -26.24 -11.25
N GLY A 187 -7.07 -26.94 -10.67
CA GLY A 187 -7.06 -27.32 -9.25
C GLY A 187 -7.85 -26.40 -8.31
N SER A 188 -8.06 -26.92 -7.11
CA SER A 188 -8.85 -26.28 -6.05
C SER A 188 -8.03 -25.31 -5.18
N GLY A 189 -6.71 -25.22 -5.36
CA GLY A 189 -5.82 -24.37 -4.55
C GLY A 189 -5.77 -22.89 -4.94
N HIS A 190 -6.46 -22.48 -6.02
CA HIS A 190 -6.43 -21.11 -6.51
C HIS A 190 -7.60 -20.26 -5.98
N ARG A 191 -7.28 -19.08 -5.47
CA ARG A 191 -8.24 -18.09 -4.94
C ARG A 191 -7.95 -16.70 -5.47
N GLY A 192 -8.95 -15.83 -5.37
CA GLY A 192 -8.85 -14.43 -5.74
C GLY A 192 -9.17 -13.52 -4.55
N ILE A 193 -8.40 -12.46 -4.39
CA ILE A 193 -8.67 -11.36 -3.46
C ILE A 193 -8.59 -10.05 -4.24
N VAL A 194 -9.51 -9.12 -3.96
CA VAL A 194 -9.39 -7.74 -4.46
C VAL A 194 -8.67 -6.92 -3.39
N ALA A 195 -7.68 -6.12 -3.77
CA ALA A 195 -7.02 -5.18 -2.85
C ALA A 195 -7.42 -3.75 -3.20
N PHE A 196 -7.98 -3.02 -2.25
CA PHE A 196 -8.31 -1.61 -2.36
C PHE A 196 -7.36 -0.76 -1.57
N ASP A 197 -6.86 0.29 -2.21
CA ASP A 197 -6.25 1.43 -1.52
C ASP A 197 -7.25 2.57 -1.56
N ILE A 198 -7.70 2.99 -0.37
CA ILE A 198 -8.69 4.03 -0.18
C ILE A 198 -8.06 5.30 0.40
N SER A 199 -6.73 5.41 0.42
CA SER A 199 -6.02 6.52 1.05
C SER A 199 -6.55 7.86 0.54
N LYS A 200 -6.74 8.01 -0.78
CA LYS A 200 -7.27 9.25 -1.40
C LYS A 200 -8.71 9.60 -0.99
N ILE A 201 -9.53 8.63 -0.55
CA ILE A 201 -10.87 8.91 0.01
C ILE A 201 -10.76 9.55 1.39
N LEU A 202 -9.81 9.08 2.21
CA LEU A 202 -9.65 9.55 3.60
C LEU A 202 -8.76 10.79 3.70
N ASN A 203 -7.72 10.86 2.88
CA ASN A 203 -6.73 11.94 2.86
C ASN A 203 -6.10 12.04 1.47
N ALA A 204 -6.16 13.22 0.84
CA ALA A 204 -5.59 13.43 -0.48
C ALA A 204 -4.04 13.45 -0.50
N GLY A 205 -3.39 13.28 0.66
CA GLY A 205 -1.94 13.20 0.82
C GLY A 205 -1.29 14.50 1.28
N ASP A 206 -2.09 15.52 1.61
CA ASP A 206 -1.65 16.87 1.97
C ASP A 206 -2.09 17.30 3.38
N LYS A 207 -2.82 16.43 4.10
CA LYS A 207 -3.33 16.72 5.45
C LYS A 207 -2.64 15.84 6.50
N ILE A 208 -2.51 16.37 7.71
CA ILE A 208 -2.14 15.59 8.89
C ILE A 208 -3.41 15.24 9.66
N PHE A 209 -3.55 13.98 10.05
CA PHE A 209 -4.53 13.60 11.08
C PHE A 209 -3.94 13.83 12.47
N VAL A 210 -4.52 14.71 13.29
CA VAL A 210 -3.99 15.05 14.62
C VAL A 210 -4.79 14.33 15.71
N SER A 211 -4.09 13.79 16.70
CA SER A 211 -4.70 13.18 17.88
C SER A 211 -3.92 13.53 19.14
N GLU A 212 -4.59 13.56 20.29
CA GLU A 212 -4.00 13.97 21.57
C GLU A 212 -2.81 13.09 21.98
N ASN A 213 -2.89 11.79 21.71
CA ASN A 213 -1.85 10.82 22.03
C ASN A 213 -1.89 9.59 21.11
N ASP A 214 -0.86 8.75 21.23
CA ASP A 214 -0.68 7.53 20.43
C ASP A 214 -1.86 6.54 20.55
N THR A 215 -2.40 6.35 21.76
CA THR A 215 -3.52 5.45 22.00
C THR A 215 -4.80 5.95 21.33
N ALA A 216 -5.06 7.26 21.42
CA ALA A 216 -6.19 7.91 20.75
C ALA A 216 -6.03 7.88 19.22
N LEU A 217 -4.81 8.06 18.71
CA LEU A 217 -4.50 7.93 17.29
C LEU A 217 -4.81 6.52 16.80
N MET A 218 -4.26 5.48 17.46
CA MET A 218 -4.52 4.07 17.10
C MET A 218 -6.01 3.74 17.12
N SER A 219 -6.71 4.14 18.18
CA SER A 219 -8.15 3.90 18.30
C SER A 219 -8.95 4.62 17.20
N SER A 220 -8.50 5.80 16.77
CA SER A 220 -9.14 6.54 15.67
C SER A 220 -8.93 5.86 14.33
N VAL A 221 -7.73 5.32 14.10
CA VAL A 221 -7.38 4.56 12.89
C VAL A 221 -8.20 3.28 12.77
N ASP A 222 -8.36 2.53 13.87
CA ASP A 222 -9.22 1.35 13.91
C ASP A 222 -10.68 1.73 13.59
N ARG A 223 -11.20 2.78 14.24
CA ARG A 223 -12.57 3.28 13.98
C ARG A 223 -12.77 3.71 12.52
N MET A 224 -11.80 4.38 11.91
CA MET A 224 -11.89 4.79 10.50
C MET A 224 -12.03 3.59 9.58
N MET A 225 -11.26 2.51 9.82
CA MET A 225 -11.37 1.27 9.04
C MET A 225 -12.72 0.60 9.26
N ASP A 226 -13.16 0.46 10.50
CA ASP A 226 -14.43 -0.18 10.85
C ASP A 226 -15.62 0.58 10.24
N GLN A 227 -15.59 1.91 10.30
CA GLN A 227 -16.62 2.76 9.70
C GLN A 227 -16.64 2.59 8.18
N PHE A 228 -15.49 2.61 7.52
CA PHE A 228 -15.41 2.40 6.07
C PHE A 228 -15.96 1.01 5.68
N MET A 229 -15.59 -0.03 6.41
CA MET A 229 -16.09 -1.39 6.17
C MET A 229 -17.60 -1.49 6.39
N LYS A 230 -18.12 -0.93 7.48
CA LYS A 230 -19.55 -0.91 7.79
C LYS A 230 -20.34 -0.18 6.71
N GLU A 231 -19.84 0.96 6.25
CA GLU A 231 -20.52 1.79 5.27
C GLU A 231 -20.47 1.18 3.87
N PHE A 232 -19.32 0.69 3.40
CA PHE A 232 -19.15 0.38 1.98
C PHE A 232 -19.08 -1.12 1.64
N SER A 233 -18.91 -2.03 2.61
CA SER A 233 -18.67 -3.43 2.28
C SER A 233 -19.79 -4.11 1.52
N HIS A 234 -21.03 -3.73 1.80
CA HIS A 234 -22.21 -4.23 1.10
C HIS A 234 -22.12 -4.03 -0.43
N ILE A 235 -21.39 -3.01 -0.92
CA ILE A 235 -21.23 -2.70 -2.35
C ILE A 235 -20.43 -3.79 -3.05
N TRP A 236 -19.24 -4.13 -2.57
CA TRP A 236 -18.42 -5.17 -3.20
C TRP A 236 -18.95 -6.58 -2.89
N GLN A 237 -19.57 -6.79 -1.73
CA GLN A 237 -20.26 -8.05 -1.43
C GLN A 237 -21.37 -8.33 -2.45
N LYS A 238 -22.19 -7.32 -2.81
CA LYS A 238 -23.19 -7.41 -3.88
C LYS A 238 -22.57 -7.77 -5.22
N VAL A 239 -21.41 -7.20 -5.56
CA VAL A 239 -20.67 -7.59 -6.78
C VAL A 239 -20.27 -9.07 -6.71
N TYR A 240 -19.72 -9.53 -5.58
CA TYR A 240 -19.26 -10.90 -5.41
C TYR A 240 -20.37 -11.94 -5.52
N THR A 241 -21.62 -11.63 -5.16
CA THR A 241 -22.75 -12.56 -5.35
C THR A 241 -22.90 -13.06 -6.80
N ARG A 242 -22.48 -12.27 -7.79
CA ARG A 242 -22.57 -12.56 -9.23
C ARG A 242 -21.22 -12.93 -9.84
N ARG A 243 -20.24 -13.28 -9.01
CA ARG A 243 -18.87 -13.57 -9.42
C ARG A 243 -18.40 -14.92 -8.90
N ASN A 244 -17.35 -15.45 -9.53
CA ASN A 244 -16.73 -16.73 -9.21
C ASN A 244 -16.51 -16.90 -7.71
N ARG A 245 -16.97 -18.01 -7.15
CA ARG A 245 -16.90 -18.34 -5.71
C ARG A 245 -15.46 -18.42 -5.19
N LYS A 246 -14.47 -18.60 -6.07
CA LYS A 246 -13.04 -18.57 -5.73
C LYS A 246 -12.52 -17.16 -5.41
N ILE A 247 -13.29 -16.09 -5.65
CA ILE A 247 -13.00 -14.76 -5.10
C ILE A 247 -13.52 -14.74 -3.66
N ILE A 248 -12.62 -14.67 -2.69
CA ILE A 248 -12.91 -14.98 -1.28
C ILE A 248 -12.89 -13.78 -0.34
N GLY A 249 -12.47 -12.60 -0.81
CA GLY A 249 -12.49 -11.41 0.04
C GLY A 249 -11.87 -10.18 -0.58
N THR A 250 -11.80 -9.14 0.24
CA THR A 250 -11.25 -7.83 -0.10
C THR A 250 -10.24 -7.42 0.96
N ILE A 251 -9.01 -7.12 0.56
CA ILE A 251 -8.08 -6.37 1.40
C ILE A 251 -8.36 -4.88 1.20
N VAL A 252 -8.42 -4.12 2.28
CA VAL A 252 -8.53 -2.66 2.24
C VAL A 252 -7.34 -2.08 2.99
N ARG A 253 -6.67 -1.12 2.36
CA ARG A 253 -5.58 -0.33 2.92
C ARG A 253 -5.99 1.13 2.91
N PHE A 254 -5.63 1.84 3.96
CA PHE A 254 -5.35 3.26 3.84
C PHE A 254 -4.03 3.62 4.51
N ALA A 255 -3.45 4.73 4.09
CA ALA A 255 -2.32 5.35 4.75
C ALA A 255 -2.45 6.88 4.68
N PHE A 256 -1.87 7.57 5.66
CA PHE A 256 -1.78 9.02 5.74
C PHE A 256 -0.74 9.44 6.77
N MET A 257 -0.33 10.71 6.72
CA MET A 257 0.48 11.30 7.79
C MET A 257 -0.42 11.72 8.97
N SER A 258 0.06 11.48 10.18
CA SER A 258 -0.61 11.88 11.42
C SER A 258 0.39 12.49 12.41
N SER A 259 -0.12 13.07 13.48
CA SER A 259 0.68 13.57 14.60
C SER A 259 0.01 13.24 15.92
N SER A 260 0.84 12.88 16.90
CA SER A 260 0.45 12.71 18.30
C SER A 260 0.88 13.97 19.04
N GLU A 261 -0.07 14.77 19.54
CA GLU A 261 0.22 16.06 20.19
C GLU A 261 1.16 15.89 21.38
N ALA A 262 1.02 14.80 22.13
CA ALA A 262 1.92 14.44 23.22
C ALA A 262 3.39 14.29 22.81
N ARG A 263 3.67 14.01 21.52
CA ARG A 263 5.02 13.84 20.98
C ARG A 263 5.46 14.95 20.03
N ASN A 264 4.51 15.69 19.45
CA ASN A 264 4.75 16.70 18.41
C ASN A 264 5.63 16.18 17.25
N ILE A 265 5.45 14.90 16.88
CA ILE A 265 6.19 14.23 15.80
C ILE A 265 5.20 13.81 14.72
N LEU A 266 5.58 14.08 13.47
CA LEU A 266 4.91 13.53 12.29
C LEU A 266 5.18 12.04 12.17
N VAL A 267 4.12 11.25 12.07
CA VAL A 267 4.20 9.80 11.97
C VAL A 267 3.41 9.31 10.76
N HIS A 268 3.95 8.33 10.06
CA HIS A 268 3.22 7.67 8.99
C HIS A 268 2.30 6.62 9.58
N THR A 269 1.01 6.75 9.28
CA THR A 269 -0.03 5.84 9.75
C THR A 269 -0.55 5.05 8.57
N GLN A 270 -0.63 3.74 8.75
CA GLN A 270 -1.15 2.83 7.74
C GLN A 270 -1.90 1.69 8.40
N GLN A 271 -3.07 1.39 7.86
CA GLN A 271 -3.94 0.32 8.32
C GLN A 271 -4.27 -0.62 7.17
N TRP A 272 -4.31 -1.91 7.46
CA TRP A 272 -4.77 -2.95 6.56
C TRP A 272 -5.88 -3.74 7.23
N ALA A 273 -6.92 -4.07 6.48
CA ALA A 273 -7.97 -4.96 6.93
C ALA A 273 -8.35 -5.93 5.82
N LEU A 274 -8.79 -7.12 6.21
CA LEU A 274 -9.34 -8.11 5.32
C LEU A 274 -10.83 -8.25 5.62
N ASN A 275 -11.65 -8.07 4.59
CA ASN A 275 -13.08 -8.31 4.63
C ASN A 275 -13.40 -9.59 3.84
N PRO A 276 -13.67 -10.72 4.52
CA PRO A 276 -14.08 -11.95 3.85
C PRO A 276 -15.35 -11.75 3.03
N ARG A 277 -15.44 -12.43 1.89
CA ARG A 277 -16.70 -12.57 1.17
C ARG A 277 -17.71 -13.30 2.05
N LEU A 278 -18.96 -12.86 2.01
CA LEU A 278 -20.05 -13.55 2.72
C LEU A 278 -20.24 -14.97 2.17
N GLY A 279 -20.34 -15.95 3.07
CA GLY A 279 -20.55 -17.35 2.73
C GLY A 279 -19.33 -18.07 2.15
N VAL A 280 -18.11 -17.62 2.48
CA VAL A 280 -16.89 -18.38 2.18
C VAL A 280 -16.87 -19.71 2.91
N SER A 281 -16.18 -20.69 2.34
CA SER A 281 -15.97 -21.99 2.99
C SER A 281 -15.10 -21.84 4.24
N VAL A 282 -15.20 -22.78 5.19
CA VAL A 282 -14.33 -22.82 6.39
C VAL A 282 -12.86 -22.78 6.00
N SER A 283 -12.47 -23.56 4.98
CA SER A 283 -11.09 -23.58 4.50
C SER A 283 -10.65 -22.25 3.88
N ASP A 284 -11.55 -21.46 3.30
CA ASP A 284 -11.23 -20.13 2.77
C ASP A 284 -11.18 -19.07 3.88
N ASP A 285 -11.97 -19.21 4.95
CA ASP A 285 -11.90 -18.38 6.15
C ASP A 285 -10.55 -18.59 6.87
N GLU A 286 -10.11 -19.84 7.02
CA GLU A 286 -8.81 -20.18 7.62
C GLU A 286 -7.63 -19.56 6.87
N ILE A 287 -7.61 -19.65 5.53
CA ILE A 287 -6.57 -19.01 4.70
C ILE A 287 -6.55 -17.50 4.97
N GLN A 288 -7.73 -16.88 5.02
CA GLN A 288 -7.86 -15.44 5.21
C GLN A 288 -7.38 -15.01 6.60
N ARG A 289 -7.68 -15.79 7.66
CA ARG A 289 -7.14 -15.54 9.00
C ARG A 289 -5.62 -15.63 9.05
N ARG A 290 -5.04 -16.65 8.40
CA ARG A 290 -3.57 -16.78 8.32
C ARG A 290 -2.94 -15.64 7.52
N LEU A 291 -3.61 -15.18 6.46
CA LEU A 291 -3.19 -14.00 5.72
C LEU A 291 -3.19 -12.76 6.62
N VAL A 292 -4.24 -12.52 7.40
CA VAL A 292 -4.31 -11.39 8.36
C VAL A 292 -3.18 -11.43 9.38
N SER A 293 -2.83 -12.60 9.92
CA SER A 293 -1.69 -12.72 10.86
C SER A 293 -0.32 -12.39 10.24
N SER A 294 -0.27 -12.34 8.90
CA SER A 294 0.94 -12.10 8.11
C SER A 294 0.98 -10.70 7.48
N LEU A 295 -0.16 -10.05 7.30
CA LEU A 295 -0.24 -8.65 6.86
C LEU A 295 0.19 -7.75 8.02
#